data_AF-A0A945E3C4-F1
#
_entry.id   AF-A0A945E3C4-F1
#
_cell.length_a   1.000
_cell.length_b   1.000
_cell.length_c   1.000
_cell.angle_alpha   90.00
_cell.angle_beta   90.00
_cell.angle_gamma   90.00
#
_symmetry.space_group_name_H-M   'P 1'
#
loop_
_entity.id
_entity.type
_entity.pdbx_description
1 polymer ?
#
loop_
_entity_poly.entity_id
_entity_poly.type
_entity_poly.pdbx_seq_one_letter_code
_entity_poly.pdbx_strand_id
1 'polypeptide(L)'
;LLAATASAGYAFIWVNDGLMMAETAAIAMATATMLVAVRFWKEPGRRAAVILGVVGGLAALTRAELILYLPLVAAVVLVRSALPWRERILRYTCCGVAALAICMPWFARNIATYDAPVFLSNGIGTVLVQANCDATYYGSDLGYWQVSCGNPPPYGPEGQILGEYERDLVVRQRASEYISANRSRLLTVVVPARVGRMWSVYEPIGQLRKDVLVDRRSMSVSLLGLAQFVVLVPLAVAGMVIVRRRRGPLLVLAAWIPIATFTAATTFGNTRYRTAAEASLVILAAVAADALLVRLHRNRTGRDQPVEASQPPGGSS
;
A
#
# COMPACT_ATOMS: atom_id res chain seq x y z
N LEU A 1 -6.86 11.65 -15.81
CA LEU A 1 -7.03 10.82 -17.02
C LEU A 1 -5.91 9.79 -17.15
N LEU A 2 -4.64 10.20 -17.30
CA LEU A 2 -3.50 9.25 -17.41
C LEU A 2 -3.48 8.16 -16.32
N ALA A 3 -3.63 8.55 -15.05
CA ALA A 3 -3.68 7.59 -13.95
C ALA A 3 -4.86 6.62 -14.06
N ALA A 4 -6.04 7.09 -14.48
CA ALA A 4 -7.23 6.25 -14.65
C ALA A 4 -7.05 5.25 -15.80
N THR A 5 -6.51 5.69 -16.94
CA THR A 5 -6.19 4.82 -18.09
C THR A 5 -5.16 3.77 -17.72
N ALA A 6 -4.09 4.17 -17.02
CA ALA A 6 -3.07 3.24 -16.55
C ALA A 6 -3.64 2.23 -15.55
N SER A 7 -4.46 2.67 -14.59
CA SER A 7 -5.13 1.76 -13.64
C SER A 7 -6.04 0.75 -14.34
N ALA A 8 -6.83 1.19 -15.31
CA ALA A 8 -7.76 0.33 -16.05
C ALA A 8 -7.03 -0.74 -16.89
N GLY A 9 -5.85 -0.41 -17.43
CA GLY A 9 -5.05 -1.35 -18.23
C GLY A 9 -4.13 -2.25 -17.41
N TYR A 10 -3.93 -1.97 -16.12
CA TYR A 10 -2.90 -2.64 -15.31
C TYR A 10 -3.40 -3.96 -14.70
N ALA A 11 -2.81 -5.07 -15.12
CA ALA A 11 -3.24 -6.43 -14.79
C ALA A 11 -3.24 -6.72 -13.29
N PHE A 12 -2.27 -6.23 -12.52
CA PHE A 12 -2.27 -6.42 -11.08
C PHE A 12 -3.37 -5.66 -10.32
N ILE A 13 -4.08 -4.73 -10.98
CA ILE A 13 -5.28 -4.08 -10.42
C ILE A 13 -6.52 -4.93 -10.77
N TRP A 14 -6.83 -5.10 -12.05
CA TRP A 14 -8.10 -5.71 -12.47
C TRP A 14 -8.17 -7.23 -12.28
N VAL A 15 -7.02 -7.94 -12.16
CA VAL A 15 -7.04 -9.39 -11.88
C VAL A 15 -7.73 -9.72 -10.55
N ASN A 16 -7.72 -8.79 -9.60
CA ASN A 16 -8.38 -8.98 -8.30
C ASN A 16 -9.91 -8.87 -8.39
N ASP A 17 -10.41 -8.08 -9.35
CA ASP A 17 -11.85 -7.83 -9.54
C ASP A 17 -12.56 -9.12 -9.97
N GLY A 18 -11.94 -9.89 -10.87
CA GLY A 18 -12.45 -11.19 -11.31
C GLY A 18 -12.45 -12.27 -10.22
N LEU A 19 -11.75 -12.03 -9.11
CA LEU A 19 -11.63 -12.97 -7.99
C LEU A 19 -12.47 -12.55 -6.76
N MET A 20 -13.24 -11.45 -6.86
CA MET A 20 -14.05 -10.88 -5.77
C MET A 20 -13.30 -10.72 -4.45
N MET A 21 -12.01 -10.36 -4.52
CA MET A 21 -11.17 -10.25 -3.34
C MET A 21 -11.22 -8.85 -2.72
N ALA A 22 -10.87 -8.75 -1.43
CA ALA A 22 -10.84 -7.47 -0.69
C ALA A 22 -9.87 -6.44 -1.29
N GLU A 23 -8.90 -6.88 -2.11
CA GLU A 23 -7.94 -6.06 -2.83
C GLU A 23 -8.59 -4.95 -3.68
N THR A 24 -9.73 -5.21 -4.32
CA THR A 24 -10.42 -4.19 -5.14
C THR A 24 -10.87 -3.01 -4.27
N ALA A 25 -11.51 -3.29 -3.14
CA ALA A 25 -11.90 -2.28 -2.17
C ALA A 25 -10.67 -1.57 -1.58
N ALA A 26 -9.60 -2.30 -1.32
CA ALA A 26 -8.36 -1.74 -0.80
C ALA A 26 -7.69 -0.74 -1.77
N ILE A 27 -7.65 -1.04 -3.08
CA ILE A 27 -7.11 -0.15 -4.10
C ILE A 27 -7.96 1.12 -4.20
N ALA A 28 -9.29 0.97 -4.19
CA ALA A 28 -10.22 2.10 -4.19
C ALA A 28 -10.02 2.99 -2.97
N MET A 29 -9.93 2.39 -1.77
CA MET A 29 -9.71 3.13 -0.54
C MET A 29 -8.32 3.77 -0.47
N ALA A 30 -7.27 3.08 -0.92
CA ALA A 30 -5.92 3.64 -1.02
C ALA A 30 -5.87 4.86 -1.95
N THR A 31 -6.62 4.83 -3.05
CA THR A 31 -6.75 5.95 -3.99
C THR A 31 -7.56 7.09 -3.37
N ALA A 32 -8.67 6.78 -2.70
CA ALA A 32 -9.52 7.76 -2.03
C ALA A 32 -8.79 8.49 -0.90
N THR A 33 -8.01 7.77 -0.08
CA THR A 33 -7.20 8.39 0.98
C THR A 33 -6.16 9.34 0.39
N MET A 34 -5.46 8.96 -0.69
CA MET A 34 -4.53 9.84 -1.38
C MET A 34 -5.21 11.09 -1.94
N LEU A 35 -6.39 10.96 -2.56
CA LEU A 35 -7.14 12.09 -3.09
C LEU A 35 -7.52 13.08 -1.99
N VAL A 36 -8.12 12.59 -0.90
CA VAL A 36 -8.52 13.43 0.23
C VAL A 36 -7.30 14.03 0.93
N ALA A 37 -6.22 13.27 1.08
CA ALA A 37 -5.00 13.76 1.70
C ALA A 37 -4.30 14.83 0.86
N VAL A 38 -4.35 14.75 -0.47
CA VAL A 38 -3.87 15.83 -1.35
C VAL A 38 -4.72 17.10 -1.16
N ARG A 39 -6.04 16.98 -0.99
CA ARG A 39 -6.90 18.13 -0.65
C ARG A 39 -6.53 18.72 0.70
N PHE A 40 -6.33 17.87 1.71
CA PHE A 40 -5.91 18.27 3.05
C PHE A 40 -4.51 18.92 3.06
N TRP A 41 -3.60 18.45 2.20
CA TRP A 41 -2.28 19.05 2.02
C TRP A 41 -2.37 20.47 1.47
N LYS A 42 -3.27 20.71 0.49
CA LYS A 42 -3.47 22.04 -0.09
C LYS A 42 -4.15 22.99 0.90
N GLU A 43 -5.21 22.53 1.54
CA GLU A 43 -6.02 23.29 2.48
C GLU A 43 -6.25 22.47 3.75
N PRO A 44 -5.40 22.65 4.79
CA PRO A 44 -5.48 21.88 6.02
C PRO A 44 -6.60 22.42 6.93
N GLY A 45 -7.84 22.39 6.45
CA GLY A 45 -9.04 22.78 7.19
C GLY A 45 -9.53 21.70 8.15
N ARG A 46 -10.36 22.07 9.13
CA ARG A 46 -10.98 21.11 10.08
C ARG A 46 -11.89 20.10 9.36
N ARG A 47 -12.70 20.57 8.40
CA ARG A 47 -13.54 19.71 7.55
C ARG A 47 -12.69 18.69 6.77
N ALA A 48 -11.57 19.11 6.20
CA ALA A 48 -10.67 18.22 5.46
C ALA A 48 -10.01 17.18 6.38
N ALA A 49 -9.67 17.54 7.63
CA ALA A 49 -9.17 16.59 8.62
C ALA A 49 -10.22 15.53 8.99
N VAL A 50 -11.49 15.93 9.17
CA VAL A 50 -12.60 15.00 9.43
C VAL A 50 -12.84 14.09 8.24
N ILE A 51 -12.88 14.60 7.01
CA ILE A 51 -13.04 13.78 5.79
C ILE A 51 -11.89 12.78 5.66
N LEU A 52 -10.65 13.21 5.93
CA LEU A 52 -9.48 12.31 5.93
C LEU A 52 -9.64 11.19 6.97
N GLY A 53 -10.12 11.53 8.17
CA GLY A 53 -10.44 10.56 9.22
C GLY A 53 -11.52 9.56 8.80
N VAL A 54 -12.63 10.03 8.24
CA VAL A 54 -13.73 9.17 7.75
C VAL A 54 -13.24 8.20 6.68
N VAL A 55 -12.54 8.70 5.66
CA VAL A 55 -12.02 7.86 4.57
C VAL A 55 -10.92 6.92 5.07
N GLY A 56 -10.08 7.36 6.01
CA GLY A 56 -9.08 6.50 6.65
C GLY A 56 -9.69 5.39 7.51
N GLY A 57 -10.77 5.66 8.24
CA GLY A 57 -11.52 4.66 9.00
C GLY A 57 -12.17 3.63 8.07
N LEU A 58 -12.82 4.07 7.00
CA LEU A 58 -13.35 3.18 5.97
C LEU A 58 -12.25 2.31 5.35
N ALA A 59 -11.06 2.89 5.10
CA ALA A 59 -9.93 2.15 4.55
C ALA A 59 -9.48 1.04 5.52
N ALA A 60 -9.38 1.36 6.82
CA ALA A 60 -9.02 0.39 7.85
C ALA A 60 -10.02 -0.77 7.97
N LEU A 61 -11.31 -0.52 7.72
CA LEU A 61 -12.34 -1.58 7.69
C LEU A 61 -12.23 -2.49 6.48
N THR A 62 -11.63 -2.05 5.37
CA THR A 62 -11.36 -2.93 4.22
C THR A 62 -10.15 -3.83 4.48
N ARG A 63 -9.06 -3.25 5.01
CA ARG A 63 -7.80 -3.92 5.31
C ARG A 63 -7.09 -3.20 6.46
N ALA A 64 -6.69 -3.96 7.47
CA ALA A 64 -6.24 -3.40 8.75
C ALA A 64 -5.00 -2.50 8.61
N GLU A 65 -4.04 -2.86 7.76
CA GLU A 65 -2.81 -2.10 7.56
C GLU A 65 -3.05 -0.73 6.89
N LEU A 66 -4.20 -0.53 6.24
CA LEU A 66 -4.52 0.76 5.63
C LEU A 66 -4.68 1.88 6.66
N ILE A 67 -4.93 1.54 7.93
CA ILE A 67 -4.96 2.53 9.01
C ILE A 67 -3.62 3.28 9.15
N LEU A 68 -2.49 2.65 8.78
CA LEU A 68 -1.15 3.23 8.95
C LEU A 68 -0.92 4.50 8.12
N TYR A 69 -1.67 4.67 7.03
CA TYR A 69 -1.61 5.87 6.21
C TYR A 69 -2.08 7.11 6.97
N LEU A 70 -3.11 6.95 7.79
CA LEU A 70 -3.80 8.06 8.44
C LEU A 70 -2.90 8.86 9.41
N PRO A 71 -2.29 8.25 10.47
CA PRO A 71 -1.46 9.01 11.40
C PRO A 71 -0.22 9.57 10.72
N LEU A 72 0.39 8.81 9.80
CA LEU A 72 1.59 9.22 9.06
C LEU A 72 1.33 10.48 8.23
N VAL A 73 0.29 10.45 7.41
CA VAL A 73 0.00 11.53 6.47
C VAL A 73 -0.60 12.74 7.19
N ALA A 74 -1.49 12.53 8.16
CA ALA A 74 -2.03 13.63 8.96
C ALA A 74 -0.92 14.39 9.71
N ALA A 75 0.02 13.67 10.34
CA ALA A 75 1.16 14.28 11.03
C ALA A 75 2.03 15.09 10.07
N VAL A 76 2.44 14.51 8.93
CA VAL A 76 3.33 15.17 7.96
C VAL A 76 2.69 16.43 7.36
N VAL A 77 1.39 16.37 7.00
CA VAL A 77 0.66 17.53 6.47
C VAL A 77 0.60 18.65 7.52
N LEU A 78 0.25 18.31 8.76
CA LEU A 78 0.05 19.29 9.82
C LEU A 78 1.35 19.91 10.32
N VAL A 79 2.44 19.13 10.42
CA VAL A 79 3.76 19.65 10.77
C VAL A 79 4.26 20.68 9.75
N ARG A 80 3.93 20.48 8.46
CA ARG A 80 4.29 21.40 7.37
C ARG A 80 3.36 22.59 7.19
N SER A 81 2.15 22.53 7.76
CA SER A 81 1.19 23.62 7.67
C SER A 81 1.64 24.84 8.48
N ALA A 82 1.32 26.05 7.99
CA ALA A 82 1.58 27.30 8.72
C ALA A 82 0.64 27.54 9.91
N LEU A 83 -0.04 26.49 10.40
CA LEU A 83 -0.99 26.56 11.51
C LEU A 83 -0.27 26.63 12.87
N PRO A 84 -0.86 27.30 13.88
CA PRO A 84 -0.36 27.24 15.26
C PRO A 84 -0.49 25.81 15.82
N TRP A 85 0.38 25.44 16.77
CA TRP A 85 0.46 24.07 17.29
C TRP A 85 -0.86 23.53 17.85
N ARG A 86 -1.67 24.39 18.50
CA ARG A 86 -3.00 24.01 19.02
C ARG A 86 -3.95 23.56 17.91
N GLU A 87 -3.96 24.28 16.80
CA GLU A 87 -4.79 23.96 15.63
C GLU A 87 -4.28 22.69 14.92
N ARG A 88 -2.97 22.41 14.97
CA ARG A 88 -2.41 21.14 14.48
C ARG A 88 -2.91 19.97 15.32
N ILE A 89 -2.78 20.04 16.64
CA ILE A 89 -3.27 18.99 17.54
C ILE A 89 -4.77 18.80 17.36
N LEU A 90 -5.55 19.88 17.34
CA LEU A 90 -6.99 19.81 17.13
C LEU A 90 -7.36 19.03 15.86
N ARG A 91 -6.74 19.35 14.71
CA ARG A 91 -7.02 18.64 13.44
C ARG A 91 -6.57 17.18 13.48
N TYR A 92 -5.42 16.90 14.08
CA TYR A 92 -4.93 15.54 14.23
C TYR A 92 -5.91 14.71 15.08
N THR A 93 -6.38 15.27 16.20
CA THR A 93 -7.39 14.65 17.05
C THR A 93 -8.73 14.50 16.33
N CYS A 94 -9.22 15.52 15.61
CA CYS A 94 -10.46 15.41 14.81
C CYS A 94 -10.36 14.29 13.77
N CYS A 95 -9.19 14.14 13.12
CA CYS A 95 -8.93 13.09 12.16
C CYS A 95 -8.99 11.70 12.82
N GLY A 96 -8.32 11.52 13.97
CA GLY A 96 -8.34 10.28 14.74
C GLY A 96 -9.73 9.93 15.28
N VAL A 97 -10.45 10.89 15.87
CA VAL A 97 -11.81 10.69 16.39
C VAL A 97 -12.78 10.31 15.27
N ALA A 98 -12.70 10.96 14.11
CA ALA A 98 -13.54 10.61 12.97
C ALA A 98 -13.27 9.18 12.46
N ALA A 99 -12.01 8.76 12.39
CA ALA A 99 -11.67 7.39 12.02
C ALA A 99 -12.16 6.37 13.05
N LEU A 100 -11.98 6.65 14.35
CA LEU A 100 -12.48 5.81 15.43
C LEU A 100 -14.00 5.67 15.39
N ALA A 101 -14.73 6.77 15.15
CA ALA A 101 -16.18 6.75 15.05
C ALA A 101 -16.67 5.83 13.92
N ILE A 102 -15.97 5.81 12.77
CA ILE A 102 -16.27 4.91 11.66
C ILE A 102 -15.97 3.45 12.02
N CYS A 103 -14.87 3.18 12.72
CA CYS A 103 -14.51 1.82 13.10
C CYS A 103 -15.30 1.28 14.31
N MET A 104 -15.91 2.17 15.10
CA MET A 104 -16.53 1.81 16.39
C MET A 104 -17.61 0.73 16.29
N PRO A 105 -18.54 0.73 15.31
CA PRO A 105 -19.54 -0.33 15.20
C PRO A 105 -18.92 -1.72 15.02
N TRP A 106 -17.85 -1.81 14.24
CA TRP A 106 -17.10 -3.05 14.04
C TRP A 106 -16.36 -3.49 15.30
N PHE A 107 -15.73 -2.53 16.01
CA PHE A 107 -15.02 -2.82 17.26
C PHE A 107 -15.98 -3.31 18.34
N ALA A 108 -17.14 -2.64 18.50
CA ALA A 108 -18.16 -3.03 19.46
C ALA A 108 -18.69 -4.44 19.16
N ARG A 109 -19.01 -4.74 17.88
CA ARG A 109 -19.43 -6.08 17.44
C ARG A 109 -18.37 -7.13 17.79
N ASN A 110 -17.11 -6.89 17.43
CA ASN A 110 -16.04 -7.87 17.64
C ASN A 110 -15.78 -8.12 19.13
N ILE A 111 -15.71 -7.06 19.94
CA ILE A 111 -15.52 -7.20 21.39
C ILE A 111 -16.67 -8.00 22.00
N ALA A 112 -17.92 -7.70 21.63
CA ALA A 112 -19.08 -8.42 22.13
C ALA A 112 -19.14 -9.89 21.64
N THR A 113 -18.62 -10.18 20.44
CA THR A 113 -18.68 -11.53 19.85
C THR A 113 -17.58 -12.44 20.40
N TYR A 114 -16.37 -11.91 20.60
CA TYR A 114 -15.20 -12.67 21.03
C TYR A 114 -14.96 -12.60 22.53
N ASP A 115 -15.70 -11.76 23.26
CA ASP A 115 -15.49 -11.44 24.68
C ASP A 115 -14.02 -11.07 24.98
N ALA A 116 -13.41 -10.32 24.05
CA ALA A 116 -11.98 -10.03 24.04
C ALA A 116 -11.68 -8.72 23.29
N PRO A 117 -10.53 -8.06 23.52
CA PRO A 117 -10.17 -6.78 22.86
C PRO A 117 -9.76 -6.97 21.38
N VAL A 118 -10.66 -7.49 20.57
CA VAL A 118 -10.51 -7.66 19.12
C VAL A 118 -11.05 -6.42 18.41
N PHE A 119 -10.16 -5.57 17.89
CA PHE A 119 -10.56 -4.35 17.18
C PHE A 119 -10.88 -4.65 15.71
N LEU A 120 -9.84 -4.81 14.87
CA LEU A 120 -10.01 -5.01 13.43
C LEU A 120 -10.16 -6.48 13.05
N SER A 121 -9.25 -7.34 13.53
CA SER A 121 -9.19 -8.76 13.22
C SER A 121 -8.47 -9.52 14.34
N ASN A 122 -8.76 -10.81 14.44
CA ASN A 122 -8.19 -11.79 15.36
C ASN A 122 -7.28 -12.81 14.65
N GLY A 123 -6.77 -12.51 13.44
CA GLY A 123 -5.96 -13.44 12.65
C GLY A 123 -4.45 -13.19 12.65
N ILE A 124 -3.94 -12.30 13.52
CA ILE A 124 -2.52 -11.90 13.49
C ILE A 124 -1.59 -13.05 13.88
N GLY A 125 -1.96 -13.87 14.86
CA GLY A 125 -1.22 -15.08 15.22
C GLY A 125 -1.15 -16.07 14.07
N THR A 126 -2.24 -16.25 13.33
CA THR A 126 -2.27 -17.10 12.13
C THR A 126 -1.32 -16.60 11.05
N VAL A 127 -1.32 -15.28 10.79
CA VAL A 127 -0.37 -14.65 9.85
C VAL A 127 1.07 -14.87 10.29
N LEU A 128 1.36 -14.71 11.58
CA LEU A 128 2.70 -14.87 12.11
C LEU A 128 3.16 -16.33 12.06
N VAL A 129 2.35 -17.29 12.50
CA VAL A 129 2.78 -18.70 12.55
C VAL A 129 3.03 -19.26 11.15
N GLN A 130 2.21 -18.86 10.17
CA GLN A 130 2.37 -19.32 8.79
C GLN A 130 3.59 -18.70 8.08
N ALA A 131 4.11 -17.59 8.58
CA ALA A 131 5.24 -16.88 8.01
C ALA A 131 6.57 -17.08 8.77
N ASN A 132 6.55 -17.79 9.89
CA ASN A 132 7.69 -17.95 10.80
C ASN A 132 7.85 -19.42 11.21
N CYS A 133 8.49 -20.18 10.33
CA CYS A 133 8.80 -21.61 10.46
C CYS A 133 9.96 -21.99 9.53
N ASP A 134 10.49 -23.21 9.67
CA ASP A 134 11.66 -23.66 8.90
C ASP A 134 11.46 -23.59 7.39
N ALA A 135 10.26 -23.93 6.89
CA ALA A 135 9.95 -23.83 5.45
C ALA A 135 10.11 -22.40 4.90
N THR A 136 9.78 -21.39 5.73
CA THR A 136 9.80 -19.95 5.36
C THR A 136 11.09 -19.24 5.73
N TYR A 137 11.99 -19.88 6.49
CA TYR A 137 13.29 -19.33 6.91
C TYR A 137 14.48 -20.03 6.25
N TYR A 138 14.36 -21.33 5.99
CA TYR A 138 15.42 -22.20 5.49
C TYR A 138 15.00 -22.99 4.25
N GLY A 139 13.69 -23.18 4.03
CA GLY A 139 13.15 -23.92 2.90
C GLY A 139 12.95 -23.10 1.62
N SER A 140 12.30 -23.74 0.65
CA SER A 140 11.94 -23.16 -0.66
C SER A 140 10.91 -22.03 -0.59
N ASP A 141 10.26 -21.84 0.57
CA ASP A 141 9.29 -20.78 0.83
C ASP A 141 9.92 -19.58 1.56
N LEU A 142 11.24 -19.40 1.45
CA LEU A 142 11.97 -18.31 2.11
C LEU A 142 11.29 -16.96 1.93
N GLY A 143 10.83 -16.34 3.01
CA GLY A 143 10.16 -15.03 3.00
C GLY A 143 8.72 -15.02 2.44
N TYR A 144 8.13 -16.18 2.16
CA TYR A 144 6.71 -16.36 1.84
C TYR A 144 5.95 -16.84 3.09
N TRP A 145 4.77 -17.43 2.90
CA TRP A 145 3.97 -18.06 3.96
C TRP A 145 3.65 -19.50 3.56
N GLN A 146 3.40 -20.36 4.55
CA GLN A 146 3.07 -21.76 4.31
C GLN A 146 2.01 -22.25 5.30
N VAL A 147 0.92 -22.84 4.80
CA VAL A 147 -0.23 -23.27 5.61
C VAL A 147 0.19 -24.29 6.66
N SER A 148 1.05 -25.24 6.28
CA SER A 148 1.50 -26.32 7.16
C SER A 148 2.28 -25.83 8.37
N CYS A 149 2.80 -24.60 8.35
CA CYS A 149 3.48 -24.01 9.50
C CYS A 149 2.54 -23.68 10.66
N GLY A 150 1.22 -23.61 10.42
CA GLY A 150 0.22 -23.52 11.47
C GLY A 150 -0.05 -24.84 12.20
N ASN A 151 0.53 -25.97 11.75
CA ASN A 151 0.32 -27.27 12.38
C ASN A 151 1.19 -27.47 13.63
N PRO A 152 0.73 -28.28 14.59
CA PRO A 152 -0.61 -28.86 14.67
C PRO A 152 -1.67 -27.79 14.99
N PRO A 153 -2.94 -27.95 14.55
CA PRO A 153 -4.00 -27.03 14.96
C PRO A 153 -4.05 -26.89 16.49
N PRO A 154 -4.28 -25.69 17.02
CA PRO A 154 -4.40 -25.49 18.46
C PRO A 154 -5.70 -26.12 18.98
N TYR A 155 -5.55 -27.10 19.88
CA TYR A 155 -6.64 -27.75 20.60
C TYR A 155 -6.60 -27.39 22.09
N GLY A 156 -7.74 -27.45 22.76
CA GLY A 156 -7.81 -27.30 24.21
C GLY A 156 -7.24 -28.51 24.95
N PRO A 157 -7.13 -28.43 26.30
CA PRO A 157 -6.56 -29.49 27.13
C PRO A 157 -7.23 -30.86 26.96
N GLU A 158 -8.49 -30.89 26.55
CA GLU A 158 -9.32 -32.09 26.37
C GLU A 158 -9.48 -32.46 24.88
N GLY A 159 -8.73 -31.83 23.98
CA GLY A 159 -8.82 -32.06 22.53
C GLY A 159 -9.97 -31.32 21.83
N GLN A 160 -10.68 -30.44 22.54
CA GLN A 160 -11.74 -29.62 21.98
C GLN A 160 -11.21 -28.56 21.01
N ILE A 161 -12.06 -28.17 20.04
CA ILE A 161 -11.77 -27.06 19.14
C ILE A 161 -11.92 -25.76 19.93
N LEU A 162 -10.81 -25.03 20.11
CA LEU A 162 -10.80 -23.73 20.76
C LEU A 162 -11.54 -22.67 19.94
N GLY A 163 -12.04 -21.63 20.61
CA GLY A 163 -12.62 -20.45 19.96
C GLY A 163 -11.61 -19.76 19.05
N GLU A 164 -12.07 -19.02 18.04
CA GLU A 164 -11.19 -18.40 17.04
C GLU A 164 -10.11 -17.49 17.67
N TYR A 165 -10.51 -16.67 18.65
CA TYR A 165 -9.59 -15.79 19.37
C TYR A 165 -8.55 -16.59 20.20
N GLU A 166 -8.98 -17.63 20.91
CA GLU A 166 -8.10 -18.48 21.71
C GLU A 166 -7.09 -19.23 20.84
N ARG A 167 -7.54 -19.73 19.68
CA ARG A 167 -6.64 -20.35 18.68
C ARG A 167 -5.56 -19.37 18.26
N ASP A 168 -5.91 -18.12 17.97
CA ASP A 168 -4.95 -17.10 17.56
C ASP A 168 -3.91 -16.80 18.65
N LEU A 169 -4.30 -16.79 19.92
CA LEU A 169 -3.36 -16.63 21.04
C LEU A 169 -2.31 -17.74 21.08
N VAL A 170 -2.74 -19.01 20.94
CA VAL A 170 -1.84 -20.16 20.95
C VAL A 170 -0.85 -20.08 19.78
N VAL A 171 -1.33 -19.84 18.56
CA VAL A 171 -0.42 -19.79 17.40
C VAL A 171 0.48 -18.55 17.41
N ARG A 172 0.01 -17.42 17.96
CA ARG A 172 0.81 -16.21 18.16
C ARG A 172 1.96 -16.46 19.11
N GLN A 173 1.74 -17.19 20.19
CA GLN A 173 2.80 -17.57 21.12
C GLN A 173 3.85 -18.43 20.42
N ARG A 174 3.43 -19.48 19.71
CA ARG A 174 4.34 -20.34 18.93
C ARG A 174 5.18 -19.54 17.92
N ALA A 175 4.54 -18.63 17.20
CA ALA A 175 5.26 -17.77 16.25
C ALA A 175 6.28 -16.87 16.95
N SER A 176 5.92 -16.32 18.13
CA SER A 176 6.81 -15.46 18.92
C SER A 176 8.03 -16.22 19.44
N GLU A 177 7.84 -17.45 19.92
CA GLU A 177 8.93 -18.35 20.33
C GLU A 177 9.88 -18.63 19.16
N TYR A 178 9.34 -19.00 17.99
CA TYR A 178 10.15 -19.26 16.79
C TYR A 178 10.92 -18.01 16.31
N ILE A 179 10.24 -16.85 16.27
CA ILE A 179 10.88 -15.56 15.93
C ILE A 179 12.01 -15.24 16.90
N SER A 180 11.79 -15.48 18.20
CA SER A 180 12.78 -15.19 19.24
C SER A 180 14.05 -16.04 19.11
N ALA A 181 13.90 -17.32 18.75
CA ALA A 181 15.00 -18.23 18.50
C ALA A 181 15.77 -17.88 17.21
N ASN A 182 15.12 -17.25 16.22
CA ASN A 182 15.67 -17.02 14.89
C ASN A 182 15.85 -15.53 14.52
N ARG A 183 15.97 -14.62 15.50
CA ARG A 183 16.03 -13.15 15.29
C ARG A 183 17.10 -12.71 14.29
N SER A 184 18.30 -13.27 14.39
CA SER A 184 19.42 -12.92 13.52
C SER A 184 19.09 -13.23 12.05
N ARG A 185 18.58 -14.44 11.78
CA ARG A 185 18.20 -14.85 10.42
C ARG A 185 16.96 -14.11 9.91
N LEU A 186 16.01 -13.82 10.79
CA LEU A 186 14.85 -12.99 10.46
C LEU A 186 15.31 -11.66 9.87
N LEU A 187 16.19 -10.94 10.57
CA LEU A 187 16.62 -9.60 10.17
C LEU A 187 17.56 -9.60 8.94
N THR A 188 18.46 -10.58 8.86
CA THR A 188 19.52 -10.60 7.83
C THR A 188 19.10 -11.27 6.52
N VAL A 189 18.19 -12.24 6.55
CA VAL A 189 17.83 -13.05 5.39
C VAL A 189 16.33 -12.96 5.09
N VAL A 190 15.48 -13.20 6.09
CA VAL A 190 14.04 -13.37 5.85
C VAL A 190 13.35 -12.05 5.54
N VAL A 191 13.64 -10.98 6.28
CA VAL A 191 13.08 -9.64 6.02
C VAL A 191 13.47 -9.15 4.62
N PRO A 192 14.75 -9.18 4.20
CA PRO A 192 15.12 -8.87 2.82
C PRO A 192 14.40 -9.76 1.79
N ALA A 193 14.25 -11.06 2.04
CA ALA A 193 13.51 -11.95 1.15
C ALA A 193 12.02 -11.58 1.06
N ARG A 194 11.36 -11.26 2.18
CA ARG A 194 9.95 -10.81 2.21
C ARG A 194 9.77 -9.53 1.39
N VAL A 195 10.64 -8.55 1.59
CA VAL A 195 10.63 -7.30 0.82
C VAL A 195 10.93 -7.57 -0.66
N GLY A 196 11.92 -8.43 -0.95
CA GLY A 196 12.27 -8.84 -2.31
C GLY A 196 11.11 -9.51 -3.05
N ARG A 197 10.36 -10.41 -2.40
CA ARG A 197 9.15 -11.04 -2.97
C ARG A 197 8.05 -10.02 -3.21
N MET A 198 7.79 -9.15 -2.23
CA MET A 198 6.79 -8.08 -2.34
C MET A 198 7.04 -7.23 -3.57
N TRP A 199 8.29 -6.84 -3.83
CA TRP A 199 8.66 -5.96 -4.94
C TRP A 199 9.12 -6.71 -6.21
N SER A 200 8.85 -8.02 -6.30
CA SER A 200 9.20 -8.86 -7.46
C SER A 200 10.69 -8.84 -7.85
N VAL A 201 11.57 -8.64 -6.86
CA VAL A 201 13.03 -8.70 -6.99
C VAL A 201 13.57 -10.09 -6.65
N TYR A 202 12.92 -10.79 -5.71
CA TYR A 202 13.31 -12.13 -5.29
C TYR A 202 12.35 -13.19 -5.85
N GLU A 203 12.89 -14.13 -6.62
CA GLU A 203 12.16 -15.21 -7.31
C GLU A 203 10.82 -14.78 -7.95
N PRO A 204 10.76 -13.75 -8.82
CA PRO A 204 9.49 -13.22 -9.31
C PRO A 204 8.63 -14.27 -10.02
N ILE A 205 9.22 -15.13 -10.86
CA ILE A 205 8.48 -16.19 -11.55
C ILE A 205 8.03 -17.28 -10.57
N GLY A 206 8.89 -17.63 -9.60
CA GLY A 206 8.54 -18.57 -8.54
C GLY A 206 7.38 -18.05 -7.68
N GLN A 207 7.39 -16.75 -7.37
CA GLN A 207 6.32 -16.06 -6.66
C GLN A 207 5.01 -16.11 -7.44
N LEU A 208 5.03 -15.80 -8.73
CA LEU A 208 3.83 -15.89 -9.56
C LEU A 208 3.27 -17.31 -9.64
N ARG A 209 4.12 -18.34 -9.69
CA ARG A 209 3.67 -19.75 -9.64
C ARG A 209 2.98 -20.07 -8.31
N LYS A 210 3.50 -19.58 -7.18
CA LYS A 210 2.87 -19.73 -5.86
C LYS A 210 1.53 -19.00 -5.81
N ASP A 211 1.46 -17.79 -6.33
CA ASP A 211 0.23 -16.99 -6.38
C ASP A 211 -0.81 -17.64 -7.32
N VAL A 212 -0.40 -18.27 -8.43
CA VAL A 212 -1.30 -19.08 -9.30
C VAL A 212 -1.88 -20.27 -8.55
N LEU A 213 -1.05 -21.01 -7.81
CA LEU A 213 -1.48 -22.19 -7.06
C LEU A 213 -2.44 -21.84 -5.92
N VAL A 214 -2.18 -20.74 -5.21
CA VAL A 214 -2.94 -20.39 -4.00
C VAL A 214 -4.11 -19.44 -4.30
N ASP A 215 -3.88 -18.38 -5.08
CA ASP A 215 -4.88 -17.36 -5.39
C ASP A 215 -5.70 -17.69 -6.67
N ARG A 216 -5.45 -18.85 -7.31
CA ARG A 216 -6.10 -19.30 -8.57
C ARG A 216 -6.02 -18.29 -9.71
N ARG A 217 -4.94 -17.50 -9.76
CA ARG A 217 -4.70 -16.51 -10.81
C ARG A 217 -4.27 -17.16 -12.12
N SER A 218 -4.57 -16.53 -13.25
CA SER A 218 -3.98 -16.93 -14.54
C SER A 218 -2.51 -16.54 -14.59
N MET A 219 -1.63 -17.49 -14.96
CA MET A 219 -0.20 -17.24 -15.10
C MET A 219 0.10 -16.18 -16.17
N SER A 220 -0.62 -16.20 -17.29
CA SER A 220 -0.43 -15.24 -18.38
C SER A 220 -0.78 -13.82 -17.95
N VAL A 221 -1.87 -13.65 -17.19
CA VAL A 221 -2.27 -12.35 -16.63
C VAL A 221 -1.26 -11.87 -15.60
N SER A 222 -0.74 -12.79 -14.78
CA SER A 222 0.28 -12.48 -13.77
C SER A 222 1.62 -12.05 -14.41
N LEU A 223 2.01 -12.67 -15.52
CA LEU A 223 3.18 -12.27 -16.31
C LEU A 223 3.00 -10.90 -16.97
N LEU A 224 1.82 -10.62 -17.52
CA LEU A 224 1.49 -9.30 -18.04
C LEU A 224 1.59 -8.23 -16.94
N GLY A 225 1.03 -8.50 -15.77
CA GLY A 225 1.12 -7.62 -14.60
C GLY A 225 2.57 -7.37 -14.19
N LEU A 226 3.41 -8.40 -14.19
CA LEU A 226 4.84 -8.25 -13.88
C LEU A 226 5.56 -7.38 -14.91
N ALA A 227 5.31 -7.58 -16.20
CA ALA A 227 5.90 -6.76 -17.26
C ALA A 227 5.47 -5.29 -17.12
N GLN A 228 4.18 -5.04 -16.88
CA GLN A 228 3.66 -3.69 -16.63
C GLN A 228 4.27 -3.06 -15.37
N PHE A 229 4.42 -3.83 -14.30
CA PHE A 229 5.05 -3.39 -13.06
C PHE A 229 6.50 -2.95 -13.28
N VAL A 230 7.30 -3.74 -14.02
CA VAL A 230 8.70 -3.42 -14.35
C VAL A 230 8.81 -2.09 -15.11
N VAL A 231 7.84 -1.76 -15.97
CA VAL A 231 7.77 -0.47 -16.68
C VAL A 231 7.25 0.66 -15.78
N LEU A 232 6.26 0.38 -14.93
CA LEU A 232 5.65 1.37 -14.04
C LEU A 232 6.63 1.86 -12.96
N VAL A 233 7.47 1.01 -12.41
CA VAL A 233 8.44 1.37 -11.36
C VAL A 233 9.36 2.54 -11.76
N PRO A 234 10.12 2.49 -12.87
CA PRO A 234 10.99 3.60 -13.26
C PRO A 234 10.21 4.88 -13.58
N LEU A 235 9.01 4.77 -14.17
CA LEU A 235 8.13 5.92 -14.38
C LEU A 235 7.66 6.53 -13.05
N ALA A 236 7.28 5.71 -12.08
CA ALA A 236 6.91 6.15 -10.75
C ALA A 236 8.09 6.84 -10.04
N VAL A 237 9.31 6.31 -10.17
CA VAL A 237 10.53 6.96 -9.66
C VAL A 237 10.75 8.33 -10.29
N ALA A 238 10.63 8.44 -11.62
CA ALA A 238 10.70 9.73 -12.30
C ALA A 238 9.61 10.70 -11.80
N GLY A 239 8.38 10.20 -11.60
CA GLY A 239 7.26 10.94 -11.03
C GLY A 239 7.56 11.46 -9.62
N MET A 240 8.13 10.62 -8.75
CA MET A 240 8.55 11.02 -7.40
C MET A 240 9.57 12.16 -7.44
N VAL A 241 10.57 12.07 -8.34
CA VAL A 241 11.57 13.13 -8.52
C VAL A 241 10.92 14.44 -8.99
N ILE A 242 9.96 14.37 -9.92
CA ILE A 242 9.23 15.54 -10.43
C ILE A 242 8.41 16.19 -9.30
N VAL A 243 7.63 15.40 -8.56
CA VAL A 243 6.83 15.91 -7.42
C VAL A 243 7.75 16.55 -6.37
N ARG A 244 8.89 15.92 -6.06
CA ARG A 244 9.88 16.47 -5.13
C ARG A 244 10.43 17.81 -5.59
N ARG A 245 10.84 17.91 -6.87
CA ARG A 245 11.39 19.15 -7.46
C ARG A 245 10.35 20.27 -7.47
N ARG A 246 9.07 19.96 -7.67
CA ARG A 246 7.96 20.91 -7.59
C ARG A 246 7.51 21.23 -6.15
N ARG A 247 8.20 20.72 -5.12
CA ARG A 247 7.80 20.82 -3.70
C ARG A 247 6.35 20.36 -3.44
N GLY A 248 5.89 19.38 -4.22
CA GLY A 248 4.55 18.81 -4.10
C GLY A 248 4.42 17.79 -2.95
N PRO A 249 3.23 17.19 -2.79
CA PRO A 249 2.89 16.30 -1.68
C PRO A 249 3.46 14.88 -1.88
N LEU A 250 4.78 14.74 -2.04
CA LEU A 250 5.42 13.45 -2.35
C LEU A 250 5.06 12.36 -1.34
N LEU A 251 5.18 12.65 -0.04
CA LEU A 251 4.92 11.65 1.00
C LEU A 251 3.45 11.21 0.98
N VAL A 252 2.52 12.11 0.71
CA VAL A 252 1.09 11.79 0.58
C VAL A 252 0.86 10.78 -0.55
N LEU A 253 1.49 11.01 -1.70
CA LEU A 253 1.34 10.15 -2.87
C LEU A 253 2.13 8.84 -2.77
N ALA A 254 3.25 8.84 -2.05
CA ALA A 254 4.15 7.70 -1.95
C ALA A 254 3.94 6.86 -0.68
N ALA A 255 3.15 7.29 0.30
CA ALA A 255 3.06 6.66 1.63
C ALA A 255 2.65 5.18 1.59
N TRP A 256 1.90 4.72 0.59
CA TRP A 256 1.57 3.30 0.49
C TRP A 256 2.78 2.41 0.16
N ILE A 257 3.83 2.95 -0.46
CA ILE A 257 5.07 2.21 -0.79
C ILE A 257 5.80 1.75 0.49
N PRO A 258 6.18 2.64 1.43
CA PRO A 258 6.79 2.22 2.69
C PRO A 258 5.83 1.43 3.57
N ILE A 259 4.51 1.71 3.54
CA ILE A 259 3.53 0.91 4.30
C ILE A 259 3.49 -0.54 3.80
N ALA A 260 3.39 -0.76 2.49
CA ALA A 260 3.40 -2.12 1.93
C ALA A 260 4.74 -2.84 2.21
N THR A 261 5.85 -2.09 2.16
CA THR A 261 7.18 -2.62 2.52
C THR A 261 7.25 -3.03 4.00
N PHE A 262 6.70 -2.21 4.89
CA PHE A 262 6.63 -2.49 6.32
C PHE A 262 5.73 -3.71 6.61
N THR A 263 4.58 -3.80 5.95
CA THR A 263 3.71 -4.98 6.02
C THR A 263 4.47 -6.22 5.58
N ALA A 264 5.18 -6.17 4.45
CA ALA A 264 5.99 -7.29 3.97
C ALA A 264 7.04 -7.71 4.99
N ALA A 265 7.82 -6.76 5.51
CA ALA A 265 8.89 -7.03 6.46
C ALA A 265 8.39 -7.71 7.74
N THR A 266 7.25 -7.24 8.27
CA THR A 266 6.69 -7.72 9.54
C THR A 266 5.88 -9.02 9.41
N THR A 267 5.34 -9.32 8.22
CA THR A 267 4.48 -10.49 7.98
C THR A 267 5.13 -11.46 6.99
N PHE A 268 4.83 -11.36 5.70
CA PHE A 268 5.41 -12.15 4.62
C PHE A 268 5.40 -11.36 3.31
N GLY A 269 6.22 -11.77 2.35
CA GLY A 269 6.27 -11.14 1.02
C GLY A 269 5.32 -11.82 0.05
N ASN A 270 4.29 -11.12 -0.42
CA ASN A 270 3.36 -11.62 -1.44
C ASN A 270 2.91 -10.45 -2.34
N THR A 271 2.93 -10.64 -3.67
CA THR A 271 2.54 -9.61 -4.64
C THR A 271 1.11 -9.11 -4.45
N ARG A 272 0.20 -9.98 -4.00
CA ARG A 272 -1.20 -9.66 -3.67
C ARG A 272 -1.34 -8.54 -2.62
N TYR A 273 -0.40 -8.45 -1.68
CA TYR A 273 -0.43 -7.46 -0.61
C TYR A 273 0.24 -6.13 -1.00
N ARG A 274 0.74 -6.00 -2.24
CA ARG A 274 1.29 -4.76 -2.79
C ARG A 274 0.22 -3.79 -3.30
N THR A 275 -1.04 -4.21 -3.41
CA THR A 275 -2.12 -3.50 -4.10
C THR A 275 -2.32 -2.04 -3.71
N ALA A 276 -2.23 -1.69 -2.42
CA ALA A 276 -2.28 -0.29 -2.00
C ALA A 276 -1.11 0.55 -2.55
N ALA A 277 0.09 -0.03 -2.61
CA ALA A 277 1.25 0.62 -3.21
C ALA A 277 1.17 0.70 -4.73
N GLU A 278 0.50 -0.24 -5.40
CA GLU A 278 0.22 -0.16 -6.84
C GLU A 278 -0.52 1.13 -7.20
N ALA A 279 -1.48 1.56 -6.37
CA ALA A 279 -2.18 2.83 -6.55
C ALA A 279 -1.20 4.03 -6.53
N SER A 280 -0.25 4.04 -5.58
CA SER A 280 0.79 5.07 -5.52
C SER A 280 1.68 5.05 -6.76
N LEU A 281 2.13 3.87 -7.20
CA LEU A 281 2.98 3.72 -8.37
C LEU A 281 2.31 4.24 -9.64
N VAL A 282 1.04 3.87 -9.87
CA VAL A 282 0.29 4.31 -11.05
C VAL A 282 0.11 5.83 -11.06
N ILE A 283 -0.24 6.44 -9.93
CA ILE A 283 -0.41 7.90 -9.84
C ILE A 283 0.93 8.60 -10.10
N LEU A 284 2.02 8.13 -9.50
CA LEU A 284 3.34 8.72 -9.69
C LEU A 284 3.85 8.53 -11.12
N ALA A 285 3.63 7.37 -11.74
CA ALA A 285 3.96 7.13 -13.14
C ALA A 285 3.16 8.06 -14.07
N ALA A 286 1.89 8.31 -13.76
CA ALA A 286 1.07 9.27 -14.50
C ALA A 286 1.60 10.71 -14.41
N VAL A 287 2.19 11.11 -13.28
CA VAL A 287 2.86 12.43 -13.15
C VAL A 287 4.08 12.51 -14.07
N ALA A 288 4.85 11.44 -14.22
CA ALA A 288 5.97 11.41 -15.15
C ALA A 288 5.52 11.50 -16.61
N ALA A 289 4.48 10.74 -16.97
CA ALA A 289 3.89 10.77 -18.30
C ALA A 289 3.32 12.17 -18.65
N ASP A 290 2.61 12.81 -17.72
CA ASP A 290 2.10 14.18 -17.88
C ASP A 290 3.23 15.17 -18.14
N ALA A 291 4.28 15.13 -17.33
CA ALA A 291 5.44 16.02 -17.50
C ALA A 291 6.16 15.82 -18.84
N LEU A 292 6.21 14.59 -19.35
CA LEU A 292 6.78 14.28 -20.66
C LEU A 292 5.92 14.84 -21.78
N LEU A 293 4.60 14.64 -21.72
CA LEU A 293 3.67 15.16 -22.72
C LEU A 293 3.72 16.69 -22.80
N VAL A 294 3.75 17.39 -21.66
CA VAL A 294 3.87 18.86 -21.63
C VAL A 294 5.18 19.33 -22.29
N ARG A 295 6.30 18.62 -22.06
CA ARG A 295 7.58 18.95 -22.71
C ARG A 295 7.53 18.76 -24.22
N LEU A 296 6.91 17.68 -24.69
CA LEU A 296 6.79 17.38 -26.13
C LEU A 296 5.91 18.41 -26.86
N HIS A 297 4.79 18.83 -26.25
CA HIS A 297 3.93 19.85 -26.83
C HIS A 297 4.65 21.20 -26.93
N ARG A 298 5.37 21.62 -25.89
CA ARG A 298 6.13 22.89 -25.90
C ARG A 298 7.22 22.92 -26.96
N ASN A 299 7.89 21.79 -27.21
CA ASN A 299 8.92 21.69 -28.25
C ASN A 299 8.34 21.71 -29.67
N ARG A 300 7.10 21.24 -29.86
CA ARG A 300 6.40 21.31 -31.16
C ARG A 300 5.96 22.74 -31.48
N THR A 301 5.30 23.41 -30.55
CA THR A 301 4.87 24.81 -30.73
C THR A 301 6.02 25.80 -30.93
N GLY A 302 7.20 25.52 -30.34
CA GLY A 302 8.40 26.33 -30.56
C GLY A 302 9.10 26.08 -31.91
N ARG A 303 8.74 25.01 -32.63
CA ARG A 303 9.30 24.67 -33.94
C ARG A 303 8.43 25.18 -35.10
N ASP A 304 7.16 25.45 -34.84
CA ASP A 304 6.17 25.95 -35.82
C ASP A 304 6.01 27.49 -35.81
N GLN A 305 6.80 28.24 -35.02
CA GLN A 305 6.89 29.69 -35.20
C GLN A 305 7.80 29.99 -36.40
N PRO A 306 7.30 30.59 -37.50
CA PRO A 306 8.15 31.07 -38.56
C PRO A 306 9.05 32.16 -37.99
N VAL A 307 10.35 32.08 -38.26
CA VAL A 307 11.27 33.21 -38.09
C VAL A 307 10.76 34.30 -39.03
N GLU A 308 10.03 35.28 -38.50
CA GLU A 308 9.73 36.52 -39.22
C GLU A 308 11.08 37.14 -39.57
N ALA A 309 11.50 36.95 -40.82
CA ALA A 309 12.67 37.58 -41.38
C ALA A 309 12.45 39.10 -41.29
N SER A 310 13.15 39.73 -40.37
CA SER A 310 13.28 41.18 -40.28
C SER A 310 13.74 41.71 -41.64
N GLN A 311 12.80 42.29 -42.41
CA GLN A 311 13.15 43.05 -43.60
C GLN A 311 13.97 44.27 -43.17
N PRO A 312 15.15 44.52 -43.76
CA PRO A 312 15.89 45.76 -43.51
C PRO A 312 15.09 46.95 -44.09
N PRO A 313 15.12 48.13 -43.45
CA PRO A 313 14.42 49.29 -43.96
C PRO A 313 14.98 49.67 -45.33
N GLY A 314 14.11 49.62 -46.35
CA GLY A 314 14.40 50.14 -47.67
C GLY A 314 14.67 51.63 -47.58
N GLY A 315 15.92 52.03 -47.81
CA GLY A 315 16.25 53.40 -48.15
C GLY A 315 15.80 53.67 -49.58
N SER A 316 14.95 54.68 -49.75
CA SER A 316 14.73 55.33 -51.03
C SER A 316 15.10 56.80 -50.92
N SER A 317 15.84 57.21 -51.94
CA SER A 317 16.48 58.50 -52.26
C SER A 317 15.67 59.77 -52.03
#